data_AF-A0A6L2P7Q1-F1
#
_entry.id   AF-A0A6L2P7Q1-F1
#
_cell.length_a   1.000
_cell.length_b   1.000
_cell.length_c   1.000
_cell.angle_alpha   90.00
_cell.angle_beta   90.00
_cell.angle_gamma   90.00
#
_symmetry.space_group_name_H-M   'P 1'
#
loop_
_entity.id
_entity.type
_entity.pdbx_description
1 polymer ?
#
loop_
_entity_poly.entity_id
_entity_poly.type
_entity_poly.pdbx_seq_one_letter_code
_entity_poly.pdbx_strand_id
1 'polypeptide(L)'
;TRSLQDDLNDFLALVPTDRVLEIALDYLSNDKEVQEFVIYIQSEEFLKIHRTVEDLKEYKDFVRFINELGVDVYAIINKIHEILGLPPFEPKKDIRRGVGINGLIDDVIAVLPLEDLRALFDRKLETSEDFRALVKAIQSPEFANIVETLRALPEYQRLLQSLRDK
;
A
#
# COMPACT_ATOMS: atom_id res chain seq x y z
N THR A 1 25.59 0.58 10.59
CA THR A 1 25.17 0.36 9.20
C THR A 1 23.70 0.71 9.15
N ARG A 2 23.23 1.56 8.23
CA ARG A 2 21.77 1.80 8.07
C ARG A 2 21.16 0.57 7.42
N SER A 3 19.99 0.18 7.88
CA SER A 3 19.16 -0.91 7.35
C SER A 3 18.04 -0.35 6.47
N LEU A 4 17.35 -1.23 5.73
CA LEU A 4 16.15 -0.86 5.00
C LEU A 4 15.03 -0.35 5.92
N GLN A 5 14.98 -0.84 7.17
CA GLN A 5 14.04 -0.33 8.19
C GLN A 5 14.32 1.14 8.55
N ASP A 6 15.59 1.54 8.64
CA ASP A 6 15.93 2.95 8.88
C ASP A 6 15.47 3.81 7.71
N ASP A 7 15.62 3.33 6.47
CA ASP A 7 15.15 4.04 5.28
C ASP A 7 13.64 4.17 5.24
N LEU A 8 12.89 3.11 5.59
CA LEU A 8 11.44 3.17 5.75
C LEU A 8 11.03 4.18 6.83
N ASN A 9 11.74 4.21 7.96
CA ASN A 9 11.48 5.16 9.05
C ASN A 9 11.67 6.61 8.59
N ASP A 10 12.68 6.90 7.77
CA ASP A 10 12.88 8.25 7.22
C ASP A 10 11.70 8.67 6.33
N PHE A 11 11.12 7.78 5.53
CA PHE A 11 9.91 8.08 4.75
C PHE A 11 8.69 8.29 5.65
N LEU A 12 8.48 7.42 6.64
CA LEU A 12 7.37 7.54 7.59
C LEU A 12 7.45 8.85 8.39
N ALA A 13 8.65 9.35 8.67
CA ALA A 13 8.84 10.63 9.34
C ALA A 13 8.37 11.85 8.50
N LEU A 14 8.30 11.71 7.18
CA LEU A 14 7.75 12.75 6.29
C LEU A 14 6.23 12.62 6.10
N VAL A 15 5.69 11.41 6.18
CA VAL A 15 4.25 11.17 5.99
C VAL A 15 3.49 11.66 7.22
N PRO A 16 2.50 12.56 7.08
CA PRO A 16 1.63 12.93 8.20
C PRO A 16 0.62 11.81 8.48
N THR A 17 1.08 10.73 9.12
CA THR A 17 0.33 9.47 9.31
C THR A 17 -1.01 9.68 10.01
N ASP A 18 -1.05 10.53 11.03
CA ASP A 18 -2.29 10.84 11.75
C ASP A 18 -3.32 11.48 10.82
N ARG A 19 -2.87 12.39 9.94
CA ARG A 19 -3.76 13.06 9.00
C ARG A 19 -4.25 12.12 7.91
N VAL A 20 -3.37 11.27 7.38
CA VAL A 20 -3.74 10.24 6.40
C VAL A 20 -4.78 9.29 6.99
N LEU A 21 -4.57 8.84 8.24
CA LEU A 21 -5.51 7.97 8.94
C LEU A 21 -6.85 8.66 9.19
N GLU A 22 -6.85 9.93 9.61
CA GLU A 22 -8.09 10.70 9.77
C GLU A 22 -8.89 10.75 8.47
N ILE A 23 -8.25 11.07 7.34
CA ILE A 23 -8.91 11.12 6.03
C ILE A 23 -9.48 9.74 5.67
N ALA A 24 -8.68 8.68 5.79
CA ALA A 24 -9.13 7.33 5.47
C ALA A 24 -10.34 6.89 6.31
N LEU A 25 -10.36 7.20 7.61
CA LEU A 25 -11.48 6.87 8.50
C LEU A 25 -12.74 7.69 8.21
N ASP A 26 -12.59 8.95 7.81
CA ASP A 26 -13.71 9.80 7.38
C ASP A 26 -14.39 9.22 6.14
N TYR A 27 -13.62 8.89 5.10
CA TYR A 27 -14.12 8.22 3.90
C TYR A 27 -14.74 6.85 4.21
N LEU A 28 -14.10 6.02 5.03
CA LEU A 28 -14.64 4.72 5.43
C LEU A 28 -16.00 4.84 6.14
N SER A 29 -16.18 5.89 6.93
CA SER A 29 -17.40 6.08 7.73
C SER A 29 -18.53 6.73 6.94
N ASN A 30 -18.19 7.61 5.99
CA ASN A 30 -19.16 8.55 5.39
C ASN A 30 -19.31 8.40 3.87
N ASP A 31 -18.49 7.57 3.22
CA ASP A 31 -18.52 7.38 1.76
C ASP A 31 -18.90 5.94 1.37
N LYS A 32 -20.05 5.81 0.69
CA LYS A 32 -20.62 4.51 0.30
C LYS A 32 -19.72 3.75 -0.67
N GLU A 33 -19.07 4.43 -1.60
CA GLU A 33 -18.21 3.76 -2.57
C GLU A 33 -16.95 3.20 -1.90
N VAL A 34 -16.38 3.94 -0.95
CA VAL A 34 -15.24 3.45 -0.15
C VAL A 34 -15.66 2.26 0.73
N GLN A 35 -16.86 2.28 1.32
CA GLN A 35 -17.40 1.15 2.07
C GLN A 35 -17.57 -0.10 1.19
N GLU A 36 -18.15 0.06 0.00
CA GLU A 36 -18.29 -1.03 -0.98
C GLU A 36 -16.93 -1.60 -1.40
N PHE A 37 -15.92 -0.73 -1.56
CA PHE A 37 -14.56 -1.16 -1.86
C PHE A 37 -13.94 -1.96 -0.70
N VAL A 38 -14.14 -1.54 0.55
CA VAL A 38 -13.68 -2.30 1.73
C VAL A 38 -14.37 -3.66 1.84
N ILE A 39 -15.65 -3.76 1.49
CA ILE A 39 -16.33 -5.05 1.40
C ILE A 39 -15.73 -5.92 0.29
N TYR A 40 -15.40 -5.33 -0.86
CA TYR A 40 -14.80 -6.05 -1.98
C TYR A 40 -13.43 -6.65 -1.62
N ILE A 41 -12.54 -5.90 -0.95
CA ILE A 41 -11.21 -6.42 -0.55
C ILE A 41 -11.29 -7.53 0.51
N GLN A 42 -12.41 -7.65 1.22
CA GLN A 42 -12.69 -8.76 2.14
C GLN A 42 -13.35 -9.97 1.45
N SER A 43 -13.71 -9.85 0.16
CA SER A 43 -14.41 -10.91 -0.57
C SER A 43 -13.51 -12.08 -0.95
N GLU A 44 -14.10 -13.26 -1.16
CA GLU A 44 -13.39 -14.44 -1.68
C GLU A 44 -12.73 -14.18 -3.04
N GLU A 45 -13.27 -13.26 -3.85
CA GLU A 45 -12.67 -12.88 -5.12
C GLU A 45 -11.32 -12.19 -4.92
N PHE A 46 -11.25 -11.22 -4.01
CA PHE A 46 -10.00 -10.55 -3.68
C PHE A 46 -9.02 -11.48 -2.96
N LEU A 47 -9.52 -12.31 -2.04
CA LEU A 47 -8.69 -13.30 -1.35
C LEU A 47 -8.06 -14.31 -2.33
N LYS A 48 -8.73 -14.63 -3.44
CA LYS A 48 -8.13 -15.46 -4.51
C LYS A 48 -6.97 -14.75 -5.20
N ILE A 49 -7.07 -13.45 -5.47
CA ILE A 49 -5.96 -12.64 -6.00
C ILE A 49 -4.78 -12.70 -5.02
N HIS A 50 -5.04 -12.39 -3.74
CA HIS A 50 -4.03 -12.37 -2.68
C HIS A 50 -3.30 -13.72 -2.56
N ARG A 51 -4.03 -14.83 -2.42
CA ARG A 51 -3.44 -16.18 -2.30
C ARG A 51 -2.62 -16.57 -3.52
N THR A 52 -3.10 -16.22 -4.72
CA THR A 52 -2.37 -16.54 -5.95
C THR A 52 -1.02 -15.84 -6.00
N VAL A 53 -0.95 -14.56 -5.60
CA VAL A 53 0.31 -13.82 -5.52
C VAL A 53 1.18 -14.35 -4.38
N GLU A 54 0.60 -14.59 -3.21
CA GLU A 54 1.32 -15.11 -2.05
C GLU A 54 1.99 -16.47 -2.33
N ASP A 55 1.34 -17.32 -3.15
CA ASP A 55 1.85 -18.64 -3.45
C ASP A 55 3.07 -18.66 -4.36
N LEU A 56 3.33 -17.57 -5.09
CA LEU A 56 4.47 -17.45 -6.00
C LEU A 56 5.80 -17.57 -5.26
N LYS A 57 6.74 -18.31 -5.86
CA LYS A 57 8.09 -18.45 -5.33
C LYS A 57 8.79 -17.09 -5.28
N GLU A 58 8.66 -16.32 -6.34
CA GLU A 58 9.23 -14.99 -6.52
C GLU A 58 8.71 -14.02 -5.46
N TYR A 59 7.43 -14.09 -5.11
CA TYR A 59 6.85 -13.29 -4.02
C TYR A 59 7.46 -13.67 -2.66
N LYS A 60 7.50 -14.98 -2.36
CA LYS A 60 8.09 -15.49 -1.10
C LYS A 60 9.56 -15.14 -0.97
N ASP A 61 10.31 -15.17 -2.07
CA ASP A 61 11.72 -14.80 -2.10
C ASP A 61 11.90 -13.28 -1.94
N PHE A 62 11.03 -12.47 -2.54
CA PHE A 62 11.02 -11.02 -2.36
C PHE A 62 10.70 -10.61 -0.91
N VAL A 63 9.68 -11.21 -0.29
CA VAL A 63 9.34 -10.99 1.13
C VAL A 63 10.49 -11.37 2.05
N ARG A 64 11.18 -12.49 1.77
CA ARG A 64 12.35 -12.91 2.53
C ARG A 64 13.50 -11.91 2.41
N PHE A 65 13.79 -11.46 1.19
CA PHE A 65 14.80 -10.45 0.92
C PHE A 65 14.56 -9.16 1.72
N ILE A 66 13.32 -8.66 1.77
CA ILE A 66 12.98 -7.46 2.56
C ILE A 66 13.19 -7.70 4.07
N ASN A 67 12.79 -8.88 4.57
CA ASN A 67 13.02 -9.28 5.96
C ASN A 67 14.51 -9.38 6.31
N GLU A 68 15.33 -9.93 5.43
CA GLU A 68 16.78 -10.02 5.60
C GLU A 68 17.44 -8.64 5.66
N LEU A 69 16.83 -7.62 5.04
CA LEU A 69 17.25 -6.21 5.13
C LEU A 69 16.66 -5.47 6.35
N GLY A 70 16.00 -6.19 7.26
CA GLY A 70 15.59 -5.70 8.58
C GLY A 70 14.16 -5.17 8.68
N VAL A 71 13.36 -5.27 7.61
CA VAL A 71 11.94 -4.84 7.64
C VAL A 71 11.04 -6.04 7.94
N ASP A 72 10.30 -5.98 9.05
CA ASP A 72 9.33 -7.02 9.40
C ASP A 72 8.06 -6.92 8.54
N VAL A 73 8.11 -7.54 7.36
CA VAL A 73 7.00 -7.56 6.40
C VAL A 73 5.77 -8.24 7.00
N TYR A 74 5.96 -9.23 7.87
CA TYR A 74 4.85 -9.97 8.48
C TYR A 74 4.09 -9.10 9.48
N ALA A 75 4.81 -8.30 10.29
CA ALA A 75 4.18 -7.32 11.17
C ALA A 75 3.37 -6.27 10.39
N ILE A 76 3.89 -5.80 9.24
CA ILE A 76 3.19 -4.85 8.37
C ILE A 76 1.90 -5.47 7.80
N ILE A 77 1.98 -6.68 7.23
CA ILE A 77 0.80 -7.37 6.67
C ILE A 77 -0.26 -7.61 7.75
N ASN A 78 0.15 -8.06 8.94
CA ASN A 78 -0.78 -8.27 10.05
C ASN A 78 -1.46 -6.97 10.49
N LYS A 79 -0.73 -5.84 10.50
CA LYS A 79 -1.31 -4.54 10.83
C LYS A 79 -2.35 -4.11 9.80
N ILE A 80 -2.11 -4.37 8.51
CA ILE A 80 -3.10 -4.12 7.45
C ILE A 80 -4.34 -4.97 7.67
N HIS A 81 -4.20 -6.26 8.02
CA HIS A 81 -5.34 -7.12 8.33
C HIS A 81 -6.15 -6.62 9.53
N GLU A 82 -5.51 -6.13 10.60
CA GLU A 82 -6.21 -5.49 11.72
C GLU A 82 -7.02 -4.27 11.26
N ILE A 83 -6.42 -3.41 10.41
CA ILE A 83 -7.05 -2.19 9.90
C ILE A 83 -8.20 -2.51 8.92
N LEU A 84 -8.06 -3.55 8.10
CA LEU A 84 -9.10 -3.97 7.18
C LEU A 84 -10.18 -4.80 7.88
N GLY A 85 -10.01 -5.17 9.15
CA GLY A 85 -11.00 -5.85 9.99
C GLY A 85 -11.59 -4.97 11.10
N LEU A 86 -11.58 -3.63 10.94
CA LEU A 86 -11.79 -2.71 12.06
C LEU A 86 -13.23 -2.64 12.62
N PRO A 87 -13.38 -2.63 13.97
CA PRO A 87 -14.58 -2.24 14.73
C PRO A 87 -14.65 -0.71 15.01
N PRO A 88 -15.68 -0.16 15.70
CA PRO A 88 -16.31 1.12 15.34
C PRO A 88 -15.47 2.38 15.60
N PHE A 89 -15.53 3.28 14.61
CA PHE A 89 -15.02 4.65 14.65
C PHE A 89 -16.03 5.60 15.32
N GLU A 90 -15.54 6.59 16.07
CA GLU A 90 -16.34 7.70 16.58
C GLU A 90 -16.25 8.92 15.63
N PRO A 91 -17.38 9.45 15.12
CA PRO A 91 -17.36 10.48 14.11
C PRO A 91 -16.72 11.78 14.63
N LYS A 92 -15.70 12.25 13.91
CA LYS A 92 -15.27 13.65 13.92
C LYS A 92 -15.83 14.35 12.67
N LYS A 93 -15.81 15.69 12.69
CA LYS A 93 -16.33 16.55 11.61
C LYS A 93 -15.85 16.08 10.23
N ASP A 94 -16.73 16.14 9.23
CA ASP A 94 -16.42 15.92 7.80
C ASP A 94 -15.16 16.72 7.45
N ILE A 95 -14.07 16.02 7.14
CA ILE A 95 -12.79 16.61 6.72
C ILE A 95 -12.49 16.34 5.26
N ARG A 96 -13.21 15.41 4.63
CA ARG A 96 -13.16 15.10 3.20
C ARG A 96 -13.58 16.28 2.34
N ARG A 97 -12.94 16.38 1.18
CA ARG A 97 -13.19 17.39 0.16
C ARG A 97 -13.70 16.74 -1.14
N GLY A 98 -13.35 15.49 -1.39
CA GLY A 98 -13.80 14.71 -2.54
C GLY A 98 -14.89 13.67 -2.22
N VAL A 99 -15.24 12.85 -3.22
CA VAL A 99 -16.21 11.74 -3.12
C VAL A 99 -15.59 10.48 -3.72
N GLY A 100 -15.95 9.33 -3.16
CA GLY A 100 -15.52 8.02 -3.65
C GLY A 100 -14.03 7.74 -3.48
N ILE A 101 -13.55 6.72 -4.18
CA ILE A 101 -12.15 6.24 -4.09
C ILE A 101 -11.19 7.31 -4.62
N ASN A 102 -11.55 7.98 -5.72
CA ASN A 102 -10.74 9.07 -6.28
C ASN A 102 -10.62 10.24 -5.30
N GLY A 103 -11.71 10.62 -4.62
CA GLY A 103 -11.67 11.65 -3.58
C GLY A 103 -10.76 11.29 -2.42
N LEU A 104 -10.82 10.04 -1.94
CA LEU A 104 -9.92 9.53 -0.90
C LEU A 104 -8.45 9.65 -1.32
N ILE A 105 -8.13 9.24 -2.56
CA ILE A 105 -6.76 9.33 -3.10
C ILE A 105 -6.30 10.78 -3.18
N ASP A 106 -7.11 11.68 -3.73
CA ASP A 106 -6.78 13.09 -3.89
C ASP A 106 -6.55 13.78 -2.55
N ASP A 107 -7.40 13.52 -1.54
CA ASP A 107 -7.27 14.11 -0.22
C ASP A 107 -6.05 13.58 0.54
N VAL A 108 -5.69 12.30 0.38
CA VAL A 108 -4.44 11.74 0.90
C VAL A 108 -3.24 12.39 0.21
N ILE A 109 -3.23 12.46 -1.13
CA ILE A 109 -2.15 13.09 -1.90
C ILE A 109 -1.96 14.55 -1.48
N ALA A 110 -3.05 15.28 -1.25
CA ALA A 110 -3.02 16.69 -0.87
C ALA A 110 -2.34 16.97 0.48
N VAL A 111 -2.19 15.96 1.35
CA VAL A 111 -1.48 16.10 2.62
C VAL A 111 -0.07 15.54 2.59
N LEU A 112 0.31 14.77 1.56
CA LEU A 112 1.65 14.22 1.45
C LEU A 112 2.65 15.29 0.97
N PRO A 113 3.84 15.41 1.58
CA PRO A 113 4.89 16.29 1.09
C PRO A 113 5.62 15.63 -0.09
N LEU A 114 4.99 15.61 -1.27
CA LEU A 114 5.47 14.88 -2.44
C LEU A 114 6.89 15.25 -2.88
N GLU A 115 7.24 16.53 -2.82
CA GLU A 115 8.58 17.02 -3.18
C GLU A 115 9.64 16.50 -2.20
N ASP A 116 9.37 16.52 -0.89
CA ASP A 116 10.29 16.01 0.12
C ASP A 116 10.43 14.49 0.03
N LEU A 117 9.33 13.77 -0.25
CA LEU A 117 9.34 12.33 -0.49
C LEU A 117 10.19 11.98 -1.73
N ARG A 118 10.06 12.74 -2.82
CA ARG A 118 10.88 12.58 -4.03
C ARG A 118 12.35 12.86 -3.74
N ALA A 119 12.65 13.97 -3.07
CA ALA A 119 14.02 14.32 -2.71
C ALA A 119 14.65 13.27 -1.79
N LEU A 120 13.88 12.71 -0.85
CA LEU A 120 14.32 11.61 0.00
C LEU A 120 14.59 10.36 -0.83
N PHE A 121 13.70 10.00 -1.76
CA PHE A 121 13.89 8.86 -2.66
C PHE A 121 15.20 8.96 -3.46
N ASP A 122 15.44 10.10 -4.12
CA ASP A 122 16.65 10.33 -4.91
C ASP A 122 17.91 10.26 -4.02
N ARG A 123 17.86 10.88 -2.83
CA ARG A 123 18.94 10.80 -1.85
C ARG A 123 19.20 9.35 -1.40
N LYS A 124 18.17 8.54 -1.18
CA LYS A 124 18.33 7.15 -0.73
C LYS A 124 18.93 6.27 -1.82
N LEU A 125 18.59 6.51 -3.08
CA LEU A 125 19.27 5.86 -4.21
C LEU A 125 20.77 6.15 -4.22
N GLU A 126 21.20 7.36 -3.85
CA GLU A 126 22.62 7.70 -3.81
C GLU A 126 23.34 7.21 -2.54
N THR A 127 22.64 7.20 -1.40
CA THR A 127 23.29 7.10 -0.09
C THR A 127 23.04 5.79 0.66
N SER A 128 22.06 4.97 0.28
CA SER A 128 21.74 3.71 0.94
C SER A 128 21.91 2.51 0.00
N GLU A 129 22.75 1.56 0.41
CA GLU A 129 22.96 0.32 -0.33
C GLU A 129 21.73 -0.59 -0.29
N ASP A 130 21.12 -0.76 0.88
CA ASP A 130 19.93 -1.58 1.07
C ASP A 130 18.73 -1.00 0.29
N PHE A 131 18.57 0.33 0.25
CA PHE A 131 17.53 0.96 -0.53
C PHE A 131 17.74 0.78 -2.04
N ARG A 132 18.98 0.93 -2.53
CA ARG A 132 19.30 0.60 -3.93
C ARG A 132 19.03 -0.86 -4.24
N ALA A 133 19.37 -1.76 -3.32
CA ALA A 133 19.10 -3.19 -3.49
C ALA A 133 17.60 -3.44 -3.60
N LEU A 134 16.78 -2.80 -2.78
CA LEU A 134 15.31 -2.86 -2.90
C LEU A 134 14.83 -2.38 -4.26
N VAL A 135 15.27 -1.20 -4.72
CA VAL A 135 14.85 -0.66 -6.01
C VAL A 135 15.28 -1.58 -7.16
N LYS A 136 16.49 -2.15 -7.10
CA LYS A 136 16.97 -3.12 -8.08
C LYS A 136 16.15 -4.42 -8.06
N ALA A 137 15.76 -4.90 -6.88
CA ALA A 137 14.91 -6.08 -6.74
C ALA A 137 13.51 -5.83 -7.35
N ILE A 138 12.93 -4.66 -7.15
CA ILE A 138 11.64 -4.27 -7.75
C ILE A 138 11.75 -4.17 -9.29
N GLN A 139 12.92 -3.77 -9.81
CA GLN A 139 13.18 -3.69 -11.25
C GLN A 139 13.58 -5.03 -11.88
N SER A 140 13.62 -6.12 -11.12
CA SER A 140 14.13 -7.40 -11.59
C SER A 140 13.10 -8.18 -12.43
N PRO A 141 13.55 -9.10 -13.31
CA PRO A 141 12.66 -10.00 -14.04
C PRO A 141 11.79 -10.87 -13.11
N GLU A 142 12.31 -11.26 -11.95
CA GLU A 142 11.57 -12.03 -10.95
C GLU A 142 10.39 -11.23 -10.40
N PHE A 143 10.59 -9.95 -10.08
CA PHE A 143 9.50 -9.08 -9.66
C PHE A 143 8.52 -8.81 -10.81
N ALA A 144 9.01 -8.67 -12.05
CA ALA A 144 8.15 -8.56 -13.23
C ALA A 144 7.22 -9.77 -13.39
N ASN A 145 7.69 -10.99 -13.11
CA ASN A 145 6.86 -12.20 -13.17
C ASN A 145 5.70 -12.19 -12.15
N ILE A 146 5.92 -11.60 -10.96
CA ILE A 146 4.85 -11.37 -9.97
C ILE A 146 3.77 -10.46 -10.58
N VAL A 147 4.18 -9.35 -11.19
CA VAL A 147 3.26 -8.37 -11.81
C VAL A 147 2.54 -8.97 -13.02
N GLU A 148 3.23 -9.75 -13.85
CA GLU A 148 2.63 -10.44 -15.00
C GLU A 148 1.61 -11.47 -14.57
N THR A 149 1.93 -12.27 -13.55
CA THR A 149 0.98 -13.24 -12.97
C THR A 149 -0.26 -12.53 -12.46
N LEU A 150 -0.09 -11.45 -11.69
CA LEU A 150 -1.20 -10.64 -11.20
C LEU A 150 -2.07 -10.10 -12.34
N ARG A 151 -1.45 -9.55 -13.39
CA ARG A 151 -2.15 -9.04 -14.58
C ARG A 151 -2.90 -10.12 -15.35
N ALA A 152 -2.45 -11.37 -15.31
CA ALA A 152 -3.11 -12.48 -15.99
C ALA A 152 -4.39 -12.96 -15.26
N LEU A 153 -4.61 -12.57 -13.99
CA LEU A 153 -5.76 -13.02 -13.22
C LEU A 153 -7.06 -12.33 -13.69
N PRO A 154 -8.11 -13.10 -14.06
CA PRO A 154 -9.41 -12.53 -14.41
C PRO A 154 -10.03 -11.68 -13.27
N GLU A 155 -9.85 -12.10 -12.02
CA GLU A 155 -10.29 -11.38 -10.82
C GLU A 155 -9.63 -10.00 -10.72
N TYR A 156 -8.33 -9.93 -11.01
CA TYR A 156 -7.59 -8.67 -11.00
C TYR A 156 -8.00 -7.75 -12.15
N GLN A 157 -8.28 -8.30 -13.34
CA GLN A 157 -8.80 -7.50 -14.44
C GLN A 157 -10.20 -6.93 -14.13
N ARG A 158 -11.05 -7.69 -13.45
CA ARG A 158 -12.35 -7.20 -12.98
C ARG A 158 -12.20 -6.10 -11.93
N LEU A 159 -11.25 -6.22 -11.01
CA LEU A 159 -10.90 -5.15 -10.06
C LEU A 159 -10.47 -3.87 -10.79
N LEU A 160 -9.56 -3.97 -11.77
CA LEU A 160 -9.12 -2.80 -12.53
C LEU A 160 -10.26 -2.15 -13.31
N GLN A 161 -11.17 -2.96 -13.86
CA GLN A 161 -12.34 -2.45 -14.57
C GLN A 161 -13.30 -1.76 -13.61
N SER A 162 -13.58 -2.36 -12.44
CA SER A 162 -14.48 -1.76 -11.45
C SER A 162 -13.96 -0.42 -10.92
N LEU A 163 -12.64 -0.25 -10.79
CA LEU A 163 -12.01 1.02 -10.40
C LEU A 163 -12.03 2.06 -11.51
N ARG A 164 -11.97 1.64 -12.79
CA ARG A 164 -12.01 2.56 -13.95
C ARG A 164 -13.41 3.13 -14.19
N ASP A 165 -14.44 2.37 -13.84
CA ASP A 165 -15.84 2.74 -14.03
C ASP A 165 -16.36 3.68 -12.92
N LYS A 166 -15.50 4.11 -11.98
CA LYS A 166 -15.75 5.11 -10.93
C LYS A 166 -15.17 6.46 -11.30
#